data_AF-A0A936KX80-F1
#
_entry.id   AF-A0A936KX80-F1
#
_cell.length_a   1.000
_cell.length_b   1.000
_cell.length_c   1.000
_cell.angle_alpha   90.00
_cell.angle_beta   90.00
_cell.angle_gamma   90.00
#
_symmetry.space_group_name_H-M   'P 1'
#
loop_
_entity.id
_entity.type
_entity.pdbx_description
1 polymer ?
#
loop_
_entity_poly.entity_id
_entity_poly.type
_entity_poly.pdbx_seq_one_letter_code
_entity_poly.pdbx_strand_id
1 'polypeptide(L)'
;MITAIKTFLKKKKVYILILKTLFFAGAWYFLIKKLIKTDITILDKINNNIFESSLIVTTTILLLFVNWGLESYKWKLLISSVENISFIKAVRIIFIGLSFALITPNRIGEIFARTAYLETKNKPRILALTTWGSISQLIVTCIVGIPCVTYIFISKN
;
A
#
# COMPACT_ATOMS: atom_id res chain seq x y z
N MET A 1 -19.54 25.00 25.10
CA MET A 1 -18.30 24.87 24.29
C MET A 1 -18.13 23.45 23.69
N ILE A 2 -18.14 22.38 24.50
CA ILE A 2 -17.95 20.99 24.03
C ILE A 2 -19.02 20.56 22.99
N THR A 3 -20.28 20.97 23.16
CA THR A 3 -21.39 20.63 22.24
C THR A 3 -21.21 21.26 20.87
N ALA A 4 -20.76 22.52 20.80
CA ALA A 4 -20.49 23.21 19.53
C ALA A 4 -19.32 22.57 18.76
N ILE A 5 -18.26 22.16 19.47
CA ILE A 5 -17.11 21.46 18.89
C ILE A 5 -17.52 20.10 18.31
N LYS A 6 -18.35 19.32 19.01
CA LYS A 6 -18.86 18.03 18.50
C LYS A 6 -19.70 18.20 17.23
N THR A 7 -20.54 19.23 17.16
CA THR A 7 -21.37 19.52 15.98
C THR A 7 -20.54 19.94 14.77
N PHE A 8 -19.49 20.74 14.98
CA PHE A 8 -18.55 21.13 13.92
C PHE A 8 -17.78 19.93 13.34
N LEU A 9 -17.27 19.04 14.21
CA LEU A 9 -16.58 17.81 13.79
C LEU A 9 -17.51 16.86 13.02
N LYS A 10 -18.80 16.77 13.38
CA LYS A 10 -19.79 15.95 12.68
C LYS A 10 -20.05 16.45 11.26
N LYS A 11 -20.20 17.78 11.07
CA LYS A 11 -20.33 18.40 9.73
C LYS A 11 -19.10 18.13 8.87
N LYS A 12 -17.88 18.35 9.40
CA LYS A 12 -16.62 18.06 8.69
C LYS A 12 -16.53 16.59 8.23
N LYS A 13 -16.93 15.64 9.09
CA LYS A 13 -16.95 14.20 8.76
C LYS A 13 -17.91 13.88 7.61
N VAL A 14 -19.07 14.54 7.54
CA VAL A 14 -20.06 14.37 6.45
C VAL A 14 -19.53 14.93 5.14
N TYR A 15 -18.94 16.13 5.12
CA TYR A 15 -18.33 16.69 3.91
C TYR A 15 -17.22 15.80 3.35
N ILE A 16 -16.35 15.28 4.22
CA ILE A 16 -15.27 14.36 3.81
C ILE A 16 -15.84 13.05 3.25
N LEU A 17 -16.92 12.53 3.83
CA LEU A 17 -17.58 11.32 3.34
C LEU A 17 -18.19 11.55 1.95
N ILE A 18 -18.95 12.64 1.76
CA ILE A 18 -19.55 12.99 0.46
C ILE A 18 -18.47 13.13 -0.61
N LEU A 19 -17.40 13.86 -0.30
CA LEU A 19 -16.31 14.12 -1.25
C LEU A 19 -15.57 12.82 -1.62
N LYS A 20 -15.35 11.91 -0.67
CA LYS A 20 -14.82 10.56 -0.93
C LYS A 20 -15.75 9.72 -1.83
N THR A 21 -17.05 9.73 -1.56
CA THR A 21 -18.03 8.97 -2.34
C THR A 21 -18.13 9.51 -3.76
N LEU A 22 -18.10 10.83 -3.94
CA LEU A 22 -18.17 11.48 -5.25
C LEU A 22 -16.91 11.23 -6.07
N PHE A 23 -15.72 11.28 -5.44
CA PHE A 23 -14.47 10.87 -6.08
C PHE A 23 -14.51 9.41 -6.55
N PHE A 24 -14.98 8.51 -5.68
CA PHE A 24 -15.09 7.08 -6.03
C PHE A 24 -16.09 6.84 -7.16
N ALA A 25 -17.26 7.49 -7.14
CA ALA A 25 -18.26 7.41 -8.20
C ALA A 25 -17.73 7.96 -9.54
N GLY A 26 -16.99 9.07 -9.51
CA GLY A 26 -16.34 9.64 -10.68
C GLY A 26 -15.26 8.73 -11.26
N ALA A 27 -14.40 8.15 -10.41
CA ALA A 27 -13.40 7.16 -10.82
C ALA A 27 -14.06 5.90 -11.42
N TRP A 28 -15.14 5.42 -10.80
CA TRP A 28 -15.91 4.27 -11.27
C TRP A 28 -16.55 4.53 -12.64
N TYR A 29 -17.19 5.69 -12.81
CA TYR A 29 -17.74 6.12 -14.10
C TYR A 29 -16.67 6.23 -15.18
N PHE A 30 -15.51 6.82 -14.85
CA PHE A 30 -14.38 6.92 -15.78
C PHE A 30 -13.89 5.53 -16.22
N LEU A 31 -13.76 4.58 -15.27
CA LEU A 31 -13.39 3.21 -15.59
C LEU A 31 -14.41 2.54 -16.51
N ILE A 32 -15.71 2.64 -16.22
CA ILE A 32 -16.76 2.07 -17.08
C ILE A 32 -16.70 2.69 -18.48
N LYS A 33 -16.60 4.02 -18.59
CA LYS A 33 -16.51 4.69 -19.88
C LYS A 33 -15.27 4.26 -20.66
N LYS A 34 -14.15 4.04 -19.97
CA LYS A 34 -12.91 3.52 -20.59
C LYS A 34 -13.08 2.07 -21.03
N LEU A 35 -13.71 1.22 -20.22
CA LEU A 35 -13.97 -0.18 -20.54
C LEU A 35 -14.95 -0.35 -21.70
N ILE A 36 -16.03 0.44 -21.76
CA ILE A 36 -17.01 0.39 -22.87
C ILE A 36 -16.39 0.90 -24.18
N LYS A 37 -15.48 1.87 -24.11
CA LYS A 37 -14.75 2.40 -25.28
C LYS A 37 -13.57 1.48 -25.70
N THR A 38 -13.23 0.49 -24.88
CA THR A 38 -12.19 -0.49 -25.18
C THR A 38 -12.82 -1.61 -25.99
N ASP A 39 -12.40 -1.77 -27.24
CA ASP A 39 -12.94 -2.82 -28.12
C ASP A 39 -12.74 -4.22 -27.51
N ILE A 40 -13.76 -5.07 -27.69
CA ILE A 40 -13.81 -6.48 -27.23
C ILE A 40 -12.59 -7.29 -27.75
N THR A 41 -11.96 -6.84 -28.83
CA THR A 41 -10.73 -7.39 -29.40
C THR A 41 -9.52 -7.41 -28.44
N ILE A 42 -9.51 -6.58 -27.40
CA ILE A 42 -8.45 -6.57 -26.38
C ILE A 42 -8.61 -7.75 -25.40
N LEU A 43 -9.85 -8.19 -25.12
CA LEU A 43 -10.09 -9.37 -24.28
C LEU A 43 -9.63 -10.67 -24.96
N ASP A 44 -9.85 -10.78 -26.27
CA ASP A 44 -9.36 -11.92 -27.07
C ASP A 44 -7.83 -11.92 -27.19
N LYS A 45 -7.21 -10.74 -27.31
CA LYS A 45 -5.73 -10.59 -27.24
C LYS A 45 -5.18 -10.95 -25.86
N ILE A 46 -5.87 -10.62 -24.78
CA ILE A 46 -5.46 -10.97 -23.41
C ILE A 46 -5.47 -12.49 -23.24
N ASN A 47 -6.54 -13.18 -23.68
CA ASN A 47 -6.64 -14.63 -23.52
C ASN A 47 -5.53 -15.39 -24.28
N ASN A 48 -5.16 -14.91 -25.46
CA ASN A 48 -4.11 -15.54 -26.28
C ASN A 48 -2.68 -15.17 -25.82
N ASN A 49 -2.46 -14.00 -25.21
CA ASN A 49 -1.13 -13.55 -24.77
C ASN A 49 -0.78 -13.88 -23.29
N ILE A 50 -1.77 -14.21 -22.45
CA ILE A 50 -1.52 -14.60 -21.04
C ILE A 50 -0.61 -15.84 -20.96
N PHE A 51 -0.79 -16.79 -21.88
CA PHE A 51 -0.01 -18.03 -21.89
C PHE A 51 1.36 -17.88 -22.58
N GLU A 52 1.49 -17.02 -23.60
CA GLU A 52 2.80 -16.75 -24.22
C GLU A 52 3.76 -15.96 -23.30
N SER A 53 3.22 -15.20 -22.36
CA SER A 53 3.98 -14.43 -21.37
C SER A 53 4.20 -15.17 -20.04
N SER A 54 4.12 -16.51 -20.04
CA SER A 54 4.28 -17.37 -18.85
C SER A 54 5.56 -17.07 -18.04
N LEU A 55 6.67 -16.75 -18.73
CA LEU A 55 7.92 -16.34 -18.08
C LEU A 55 7.75 -15.06 -17.25
N ILE A 56 7.10 -14.04 -17.81
CA ILE A 56 6.91 -12.74 -17.14
C ILE A 56 6.00 -12.89 -15.92
N VAL A 57 4.94 -13.69 -16.03
CA VAL A 57 4.02 -13.96 -14.92
C VAL A 57 4.74 -14.71 -13.81
N THR A 58 5.48 -15.76 -14.16
CA THR A 58 6.29 -16.53 -13.21
C THR A 58 7.31 -15.64 -12.50
N THR A 59 8.06 -14.82 -13.24
CA THR A 59 9.03 -13.88 -12.67
C THR A 59 8.36 -12.86 -11.74
N THR A 60 7.19 -12.36 -12.10
CA THR A 60 6.43 -11.41 -11.27
C THR A 60 5.99 -12.03 -9.94
N ILE A 61 5.50 -13.27 -9.98
CA ILE A 61 5.13 -14.02 -8.78
C ILE A 61 6.35 -14.25 -7.88
N LEU A 62 7.49 -14.63 -8.46
CA LEU A 62 8.74 -14.78 -7.70
C LEU A 62 9.19 -13.47 -7.06
N LEU A 63 9.14 -12.37 -7.82
CA LEU A 63 9.48 -11.03 -7.32
C LEU A 63 8.57 -10.59 -6.17
N LEU A 64 7.30 -11.02 -6.14
CA LEU A 64 6.39 -10.76 -5.03
C LEU A 64 6.91 -11.36 -3.72
N PHE A 65 7.34 -12.63 -3.75
CA PHE A 65 7.91 -13.31 -2.59
C PHE A 65 9.23 -12.68 -2.15
N VAL A 66 10.10 -12.33 -3.11
CA VAL A 66 11.35 -11.61 -2.82
C VAL A 66 11.05 -10.28 -2.15
N ASN A 67 10.08 -9.52 -2.65
CA ASN A 67 9.69 -8.23 -2.08
C ASN A 67 9.20 -8.36 -0.64
N TRP A 68 8.31 -9.31 -0.34
CA TRP A 68 7.85 -9.54 1.04
C TRP A 68 8.94 -10.06 1.96
N GLY A 69 9.87 -10.87 1.43
CA GLY A 69 11.06 -11.32 2.15
C GLY A 69 11.97 -10.15 2.53
N LEU A 70 12.26 -9.27 1.58
CA LEU A 70 13.06 -8.05 1.81
C LEU A 70 12.37 -7.10 2.79
N GLU A 71 11.05 -6.92 2.68
CA GLU A 71 10.28 -6.10 3.61
C GLU A 71 10.36 -6.64 5.04
N SER A 72 10.26 -7.96 5.18
CA SER A 72 10.40 -8.65 6.46
C SER A 72 11.79 -8.50 7.05
N TYR A 73 12.83 -8.60 6.22
CA TYR A 73 14.21 -8.42 6.63
C TYR A 73 14.51 -6.97 7.05
N LYS A 74 14.10 -6.00 6.22
CA LYS A 74 14.20 -4.57 6.51
C LYS A 74 13.52 -4.22 7.83
N TRP A 75 12.31 -4.71 8.04
CA TRP A 75 11.56 -4.43 9.26
C TRP A 75 12.21 -5.08 10.49
N LYS A 76 12.70 -6.32 10.39
CA LYS A 76 13.49 -6.97 11.45
C LYS A 76 14.70 -6.13 11.85
N LEU A 77 15.46 -5.64 10.88
CA LEU A 77 16.63 -4.78 11.14
C LEU A 77 16.21 -3.49 11.86
N LEU A 78 15.12 -2.86 11.41
CA LEU A 78 14.63 -1.60 11.96
C LEU A 78 14.25 -1.72 13.45
N ILE A 79 13.61 -2.83 13.84
CA ILE A 79 13.17 -3.04 15.22
C ILE A 79 14.22 -3.72 16.12
N SER A 80 15.33 -4.21 15.56
CA SER A 80 16.40 -4.88 16.33
C SER A 80 16.97 -4.04 17.48
N SER A 81 16.88 -2.70 17.38
CA SER A 81 17.25 -1.76 18.44
C SER A 81 16.32 -1.78 19.66
N VAL A 82 15.17 -2.46 19.57
CA VAL A 82 14.13 -2.54 20.61
C VAL A 82 13.84 -3.99 20.99
N GLU A 83 13.64 -4.86 20.01
CA GLU A 83 13.37 -6.28 20.21
C GLU A 83 14.04 -7.09 19.10
N ASN A 84 14.84 -8.08 19.48
CA ASN A 84 15.44 -9.01 18.55
C ASN A 84 14.46 -10.16 18.26
N ILE A 85 14.00 -10.24 17.02
CA ILE A 85 13.09 -11.30 16.57
C ILE A 85 13.74 -12.19 15.50
N SER A 86 13.28 -13.43 15.39
CA SER A 86 13.67 -14.31 14.28
C SER A 86 13.10 -13.80 12.95
N PHE A 87 13.75 -14.14 11.84
CA PHE A 87 13.26 -13.74 10.51
C PHE A 87 11.87 -14.32 10.21
N ILE A 88 11.61 -15.56 10.62
CA ILE A 88 10.30 -16.22 10.45
C ILE A 88 9.21 -15.47 11.24
N LYS A 89 9.50 -15.01 12.47
CA LYS A 89 8.57 -14.17 13.24
C LYS A 89 8.31 -12.85 12.52
N ALA A 90 9.33 -12.23 11.93
CA ALA A 90 9.19 -11.01 11.14
C ALA A 90 8.26 -11.21 9.93
N VAL A 91 8.47 -12.27 9.15
CA VAL A 91 7.63 -12.62 8.00
C VAL A 91 6.16 -12.78 8.41
N ARG A 92 5.88 -13.54 9.48
CA ARG A 92 4.51 -13.69 10.00
C ARG A 92 3.86 -12.35 10.33
N ILE A 93 4.61 -11.46 11.00
CA ILE A 93 4.10 -10.14 11.38
C ILE A 93 3.85 -9.25 10.16
N ILE A 94 4.70 -9.31 9.13
CA ILE A 94 4.47 -8.60 7.87
C ILE A 94 3.18 -9.06 7.18
N PHE A 95 2.93 -10.37 7.13
CA PHE A 95 1.69 -10.90 6.55
C PHE A 95 0.45 -10.48 7.33
N ILE A 96 0.49 -10.55 8.66
CA ILE A 96 -0.61 -10.05 9.51
C ILE A 96 -0.81 -8.55 9.24
N GLY A 97 0.26 -7.77 9.19
CA GLY A 97 0.22 -6.35 8.85
C GLY A 97 -0.43 -6.09 7.50
N LEU A 98 -0.09 -6.89 6.48
CA LEU A 98 -0.66 -6.80 5.14
C LEU A 98 -2.16 -7.11 5.14
N SER A 99 -2.61 -8.13 5.87
CA SER A 99 -4.04 -8.45 6.03
C SER A 99 -4.81 -7.29 6.67
N PHE A 100 -4.27 -6.68 7.73
CA PHE A 100 -4.88 -5.50 8.35
C PHE A 100 -4.83 -4.25 7.45
N ALA A 101 -3.77 -4.10 6.65
CA ALA A 101 -3.63 -3.01 5.70
C ALA A 101 -4.76 -2.99 4.65
N LEU A 102 -5.24 -4.17 4.23
CA LEU A 102 -6.32 -4.32 3.26
C LEU A 102 -7.68 -3.88 3.83
N ILE A 103 -7.92 -4.15 5.11
CA ILE A 103 -9.20 -3.85 5.77
C ILE A 103 -9.26 -2.39 6.22
N THR A 104 -8.11 -1.80 6.54
CA THR A 104 -8.05 -0.46 7.12
C THR A 104 -7.82 0.64 6.08
N PRO A 105 -8.45 1.82 6.26
CA PRO A 105 -8.24 2.93 5.33
C PRO A 105 -6.79 3.41 5.38
N ASN A 106 -6.23 3.75 4.21
CA ASN A 106 -4.86 4.27 4.08
C ASN A 106 -3.78 3.35 4.69
N ARG A 107 -3.99 2.03 4.69
CA ARG A 107 -3.08 1.01 5.23
C ARG A 107 -2.62 1.26 6.69
N ILE A 108 -3.38 2.05 7.46
CA ILE A 108 -3.02 2.44 8.83
C ILE A 108 -2.93 1.21 9.74
N GLY A 109 -3.76 0.19 9.50
CA GLY A 109 -3.79 -1.05 10.26
C GLY A 109 -2.49 -1.86 10.14
N GLU A 110 -1.69 -1.65 9.11
CA GLU A 110 -0.38 -2.28 8.97
C GLU A 110 0.55 -1.93 10.13
N ILE A 111 0.59 -0.64 10.48
CA ILE A 111 1.44 -0.11 11.55
C ILE A 111 0.96 -0.64 12.90
N PHE A 112 -0.35 -0.59 13.14
CA PHE A 112 -0.93 -1.08 14.39
C PHE A 112 -0.73 -2.59 14.57
N ALA A 113 -1.01 -3.39 13.53
CA ALA A 113 -0.87 -4.84 13.58
C ALA A 113 0.58 -5.27 13.87
N ARG A 114 1.56 -4.63 13.21
CA ARG A 114 2.99 -4.88 13.45
C ARG A 114 3.42 -4.61 14.89
N THR A 115 2.84 -3.58 15.53
CA THR A 115 3.15 -3.22 16.93
C THR A 115 2.39 -4.05 17.95
N ALA A 116 1.16 -4.47 17.63
CA ALA A 116 0.28 -5.17 18.55
C ALA A 116 0.74 -6.62 18.79
N TYR A 117 1.31 -7.26 17.76
CA TYR A 117 1.77 -8.66 17.81
C TYR A 117 3.10 -8.85 18.56
N LEU A 118 3.79 -7.76 18.91
CA LEU A 118 5.02 -7.81 19.70
C LEU A 118 4.69 -7.66 21.19
N GLU A 119 5.31 -8.52 22.00
CA GLU A 119 5.13 -8.55 23.47
C GLU A 119 6.03 -7.52 24.19
N THR A 120 6.77 -6.69 23.44
CA THR A 120 7.65 -5.67 24.00
C THR A 120 6.93 -4.71 24.97
N LYS A 121 7.66 -4.27 26.00
CA LYS A 121 7.25 -3.16 26.87
C LYS A 121 7.27 -1.81 26.13
N ASN A 122 8.06 -1.67 25.06
CA ASN A 122 8.29 -0.41 24.36
C ASN A 122 7.51 -0.29 23.03
N LYS A 123 6.20 -0.62 23.06
CA LYS A 123 5.29 -0.49 21.91
C LYS A 123 5.31 0.87 21.20
N PRO A 124 5.33 2.04 21.88
CA PRO A 124 5.36 3.33 21.18
C PRO A 124 6.63 3.52 20.35
N ARG A 125 7.77 2.98 20.78
CA ARG A 125 9.02 3.05 20.02
C ARG A 125 8.95 2.20 18.75
N ILE A 126 8.35 1.02 18.81
CA ILE A 126 8.13 0.17 17.62
C ILE A 126 7.17 0.83 16.64
N LEU A 127 6.14 1.50 17.14
CA LEU A 127 5.19 2.24 16.32
C LEU A 127 5.91 3.35 15.56
N ALA A 128 6.71 4.17 16.26
CA ALA A 128 7.53 5.21 15.66
C ALA A 128 8.51 4.67 14.62
N LEU A 129 9.25 3.59 14.95
CA LEU A 129 10.17 2.95 14.01
C LEU A 129 9.46 2.45 12.76
N THR A 130 8.33 1.76 12.91
CA THR A 130 7.54 1.25 11.78
C THR A 130 7.03 2.38 10.89
N THR A 131 6.54 3.48 11.48
CA THR A 131 6.14 4.67 10.70
C THR A 131 7.31 5.29 9.95
N TRP A 132 8.49 5.35 10.57
CA TRP A 132 9.70 5.87 9.93
C TRP A 132 10.13 5.00 8.75
N GLY A 133 10.03 3.68 8.89
CA GLY A 133 10.26 2.73 7.81
C GLY A 133 9.31 2.92 6.61
N SER A 134 8.04 3.25 6.86
CA SER A 134 7.08 3.55 5.79
C SER A 134 7.38 4.89 5.11
N ILE A 135 7.79 5.91 5.87
CA ILE A 135 8.16 7.22 5.33
C ILE A 135 9.42 7.11 4.47
N SER A 136 10.44 6.39 4.93
CA SER A 136 11.68 6.22 4.15
C SER A 136 11.42 5.51 2.82
N GLN A 137 10.56 4.50 2.81
CA GLN A 137 10.14 3.83 1.59
C GLN A 137 9.40 4.78 0.62
N LEU A 138 8.53 5.65 1.13
CA LEU A 138 7.83 6.63 0.31
C LEU A 138 8.79 7.65 -0.29
N ILE A 139 9.77 8.14 0.49
CA ILE A 139 10.80 9.06 0.02
C ILE A 139 11.59 8.44 -1.12
N VAL A 140 12.07 7.20 -0.96
CA VAL A 140 12.81 6.48 -2.01
C VAL A 140 11.95 6.33 -3.26
N THR A 141 10.67 6.00 -3.10
CA THR A 141 9.72 5.87 -4.21
C THR A 141 9.56 7.19 -4.97
N CYS A 142 9.46 8.33 -4.27
CA CYS A 142 9.37 9.64 -4.91
C CYS A 142 10.67 10.02 -5.63
N ILE A 143 11.82 9.82 -4.99
CA ILE A 143 13.13 10.17 -5.55
C ILE A 143 13.43 9.38 -6.82
N VAL A 144 13.08 8.09 -6.85
CA VAL A 144 13.29 7.25 -8.04
C VAL A 144 12.17 7.45 -9.08
N GLY A 145 10.94 7.63 -8.61
CA GLY A 145 9.75 7.70 -9.46
C GLY A 145 9.66 9.00 -10.27
N ILE A 146 9.92 10.16 -9.66
CA ILE A 146 9.78 11.46 -10.33
C ILE A 146 10.70 11.56 -11.56
N PRO A 147 12.02 11.27 -11.48
CA PRO A 147 12.91 11.33 -12.63
C PRO A 147 12.55 10.31 -13.72
N CYS A 148 12.09 9.12 -13.33
CA CYS A 148 11.65 8.10 -14.29
C CYS A 148 10.45 8.59 -15.11
N VAL A 149 9.46 9.19 -14.43
CA VAL A 149 8.28 9.74 -15.10
C VAL A 149 8.67 10.88 -16.03
N THR A 150 9.51 11.83 -15.60
CA THR A 150 9.94 12.94 -16.46
C THR A 150 10.71 12.45 -17.69
N TYR A 151 11.58 11.46 -17.54
CA TYR A 151 12.28 10.84 -18.67
C TYR A 151 11.31 10.23 -19.70
N ILE A 152 10.30 9.49 -19.26
CA ILE A 152 9.29 8.89 -20.14
C ILE A 152 8.49 9.96 -20.90
N PHE A 153 8.15 11.07 -20.24
CA PHE A 153 7.44 12.17 -20.89
C PHE A 153 8.30 12.90 -21.92
N ILE A 154 9.59 13.12 -21.62
CA ILE A 154 10.53 13.73 -22.57
C ILE A 154 10.78 12.82 -23.77
N SER A 155 10.97 11.51 -23.55
CA SER A 155 11.23 10.55 -24.63
C SER A 155 10.05 10.34 -25.58
N LYS A 156 8.83 10.67 -25.16
CA LYS A 156 7.61 10.54 -25.99
C LYS A 156 7.30 11.77 -26.84
N ASN A 157 8.01 12.88 -26.62
CA ASN A 157 7.82 14.16 -27.29
C ASN A 157 8.95 14.38 -28.28
#